data_AF-A0A0K9NKP0-F1
#
_entry.id   AF-A0A0K9NKP0-F1
#
_cell.length_a   1.000
_cell.length_b   1.000
_cell.length_c   1.000
_cell.angle_alpha   90.00
_cell.angle_beta   90.00
_cell.angle_gamma   90.00
#
_symmetry.space_group_name_H-M   'P 1'
#
loop_
_entity.id
_entity.type
_entity.pdbx_description
1 polymer ?
#
loop_
_entity_poly.entity_id
_entity_poly.type
_entity_poly.pdbx_seq_one_letter_code
_entity_poly.pdbx_strand_id
1 'polypeptide(L)'
;MAASLFRLAFFVALVLPQTSALSSNYYSKSCPKLFQVVNPIMDKAIRRRLELGCDGSLLLDDTPTFTGEKTTPRNVNIRGFDVIDDIKTAVEMECPGIVSCADILAIASQVSVRKLRGPIWHLMLGRLDARTANKDLADANLPSFSLNLGGLKTNFQNVGLSEKDLVALSGGHTIGQAVCTTFRTRIYTDTNIDPIFAAKRQ
;
A
#
# COMPACT_ATOMS: atom_id res chain seq x y z
N MET A 1 -43.47 57.02 1.45
CA MET A 1 -42.32 56.36 0.81
C MET A 1 -41.68 55.45 1.84
N ALA A 2 -41.97 54.16 1.81
CA ALA A 2 -41.42 53.17 2.74
C ALA A 2 -40.30 52.40 2.03
N ALA A 3 -39.06 52.56 2.50
CA ALA A 3 -37.91 51.85 1.96
C ALA A 3 -37.86 50.43 2.56
N SER A 4 -37.99 49.42 1.71
CA SER A 4 -37.92 48.01 2.06
C SER A 4 -36.46 47.56 2.14
N LEU A 5 -36.02 47.10 3.31
CA LEU A 5 -34.67 46.59 3.56
C LEU A 5 -34.60 45.11 3.13
N PHE A 6 -34.04 44.84 1.95
CA PHE A 6 -33.67 43.48 1.53
C PHE A 6 -32.43 43.04 2.33
N ARG A 7 -32.59 42.11 3.28
CA ARG A 7 -31.47 41.42 3.93
C ARG A 7 -30.99 40.28 3.04
N LEU A 8 -29.83 40.47 2.41
CA LEU A 8 -29.11 39.41 1.71
C LEU A 8 -28.50 38.45 2.74
N ALA A 9 -29.10 37.27 2.92
CA ALA A 9 -28.52 36.23 3.77
C ALA A 9 -27.39 35.52 3.00
N PHE A 10 -26.14 35.86 3.33
CA PHE A 10 -24.95 35.16 2.83
C PHE A 10 -24.88 33.78 3.53
N PHE A 11 -25.33 32.72 2.86
CA PHE A 11 -25.05 31.35 3.29
C PHE A 11 -23.57 31.07 3.02
N VAL A 12 -22.73 31.31 4.03
CA VAL A 12 -21.36 30.78 4.06
C VAL A 12 -21.49 29.26 4.26
N ALA A 13 -21.41 28.51 3.17
CA ALA A 13 -21.24 27.06 3.25
C ALA A 13 -19.88 26.80 3.91
N LEU A 14 -19.92 26.44 5.18
CA LEU A 14 -18.75 26.02 5.94
C LEU A 14 -18.26 24.71 5.33
N VAL A 15 -17.30 24.77 4.41
CA VAL A 15 -16.59 23.58 3.92
C VAL A 15 -15.68 23.12 5.06
N LEU A 16 -16.24 22.34 5.97
CA LEU A 16 -15.44 21.59 6.94
C LEU A 16 -14.55 20.64 6.15
N PRO A 17 -13.23 20.58 6.42
CA PRO A 17 -12.40 19.51 5.90
C PRO A 17 -12.94 18.21 6.48
N GLN A 18 -13.70 17.45 5.70
CA GLN A 18 -14.04 16.08 6.04
C GLN A 18 -12.76 15.27 5.95
N THR A 19 -12.04 15.14 7.06
CA THR A 19 -11.21 13.97 7.27
C THR A 19 -12.19 12.81 7.43
N SER A 20 -12.53 12.13 6.33
CA SER A 20 -13.39 10.96 6.45
C SER A 20 -12.63 9.92 7.25
N ALA A 21 -13.09 9.64 8.47
CA ALA A 21 -12.54 8.56 9.27
C ALA A 21 -12.65 7.26 8.47
N LEU A 22 -11.57 6.48 8.43
CA LEU A 22 -11.60 5.18 7.78
C LEU A 22 -12.65 4.29 8.47
N SER A 23 -13.34 3.46 7.70
CA SER A 23 -14.36 2.54 8.21
C SER A 23 -14.34 1.22 7.46
N SER A 24 -14.67 0.13 8.16
CA SER A 24 -14.76 -1.21 7.55
C SER A 24 -15.92 -1.38 6.58
N ASN A 25 -16.94 -0.51 6.66
CA ASN A 25 -18.11 -0.54 5.79
C ASN A 25 -18.16 0.63 4.79
N TYR A 26 -17.04 1.32 4.55
CA TYR A 26 -16.98 2.55 3.74
C TYR A 26 -17.68 2.41 2.37
N TYR A 27 -17.42 1.31 1.65
CA TYR A 27 -18.01 1.05 0.32
C TYR A 27 -19.31 0.22 0.33
N SER A 28 -19.86 -0.11 1.50
CA SER A 28 -21.01 -1.02 1.61
C SER A 28 -22.26 -0.56 0.85
N LYS A 29 -22.44 0.76 0.70
CA LYS A 29 -23.56 1.35 -0.05
C LYS A 29 -23.18 1.75 -1.47
N SER A 30 -21.98 2.29 -1.67
CA SER A 30 -21.54 2.88 -2.94
C SER A 30 -20.94 1.86 -3.92
N CYS A 31 -20.37 0.75 -3.42
CA CYS A 31 -19.89 -0.36 -4.25
C CYS A 31 -20.11 -1.71 -3.53
N PRO A 32 -21.37 -2.16 -3.37
CA PRO A 32 -21.70 -3.34 -2.57
C PRO A 32 -21.08 -4.65 -3.10
N LYS A 33 -20.76 -4.71 -4.41
CA LYS A 33 -20.12 -5.87 -5.03
C LYS A 33 -18.60 -5.82 -5.06
N LEU A 34 -17.96 -4.84 -4.41
CA LEU A 34 -16.50 -4.64 -4.45
C LEU A 34 -15.69 -5.92 -4.24
N PHE A 35 -15.93 -6.64 -3.14
CA PHE A 35 -15.21 -7.88 -2.87
C PHE A 35 -15.59 -9.04 -3.82
N GLN A 36 -16.79 -9.04 -4.40
CA GLN A 36 -17.19 -10.05 -5.40
C GLN A 36 -16.40 -9.86 -6.71
N VAL A 37 -16.08 -8.61 -7.06
CA VAL A 37 -15.27 -8.26 -8.23
C VAL A 37 -13.78 -8.51 -7.98
N VAL A 38 -13.25 -8.16 -6.81
CA VAL A 38 -11.82 -8.27 -6.50
C VAL A 38 -11.39 -9.74 -6.32
N ASN A 39 -12.20 -10.57 -5.67
CA ASN A 39 -11.80 -11.92 -5.26
C ASN A 39 -11.36 -12.83 -6.42
N PRO A 40 -12.09 -12.92 -7.56
CA PRO A 40 -11.70 -13.77 -8.70
C PRO A 40 -10.37 -13.38 -9.35
N ILE A 41 -10.03 -12.09 -9.38
CA ILE A 41 -8.76 -11.61 -9.90
C ILE A 41 -7.64 -12.04 -8.95
N MET A 42 -7.86 -11.86 -7.65
CA MET A 42 -6.91 -12.29 -6.62
C MET A 42 -6.72 -13.81 -6.57
N ASP A 43 -7.71 -14.63 -6.92
CA ASP A 43 -7.54 -16.08 -7.03
C ASP A 43 -6.51 -16.47 -8.08
N LYS A 44 -6.45 -15.73 -9.19
CA LYS A 44 -5.45 -15.96 -10.25
C LYS A 44 -4.08 -15.40 -9.89
N ALA A 45 -4.03 -14.37 -9.05
CA ALA A 45 -2.82 -13.62 -8.72
C ALA A 45 -2.15 -14.01 -7.38
N ILE A 46 -2.72 -14.95 -6.61
CA ILE A 46 -2.42 -15.23 -5.20
C ILE A 46 -0.93 -15.44 -4.83
N ARG A 47 -0.08 -15.84 -5.78
CA ARG A 47 1.36 -16.06 -5.54
C ARG A 47 2.20 -14.80 -5.68
N ARG A 48 1.59 -13.64 -5.99
CA ARG A 48 2.28 -12.36 -6.17
C ARG A 48 2.18 -11.56 -4.87
N ARG A 49 3.35 -11.15 -4.34
CA ARG A 49 3.42 -10.19 -3.25
C ARG A 49 3.12 -8.81 -3.83
N LEU A 50 2.16 -8.12 -3.25
CA LEU A 50 1.83 -6.74 -3.57
C LEU A 50 2.44 -5.88 -2.47
N GLU A 51 3.39 -5.01 -2.82
CA GLU A 51 3.93 -4.01 -1.90
C GLU A 51 2.99 -2.79 -1.84
N LEU A 52 2.90 -2.20 -0.66
CA LEU A 52 1.80 -1.30 -0.30
C LEU A 52 2.29 0.11 0.00
N GLY A 53 1.70 1.06 -0.70
CA GLY A 53 1.50 2.43 -0.24
C GLY A 53 0.06 2.60 0.26
N CYS A 54 -0.15 3.50 1.23
CA CYS A 54 -1.48 3.78 1.79
C CYS A 54 -2.19 4.94 1.08
N ASP A 55 -1.61 5.50 0.04
CA ASP A 55 -2.16 6.64 -0.71
C ASP A 55 -2.09 6.40 -2.23
N GLY A 56 -1.61 5.24 -2.68
CA GLY A 56 -1.50 4.92 -4.10
C GLY A 56 -0.40 5.70 -4.85
N SER A 57 0.44 6.50 -4.19
CA SER A 57 1.50 7.28 -4.86
C SER A 57 2.48 6.39 -5.62
N LEU A 58 2.80 5.21 -5.06
CA LEU A 58 3.63 4.16 -5.66
C LEU A 58 3.11 3.69 -7.03
N LEU A 59 1.82 3.83 -7.30
CA LEU A 59 1.20 3.36 -8.54
C LEU A 59 1.37 4.36 -9.69
N LEU A 60 1.74 5.61 -9.40
CA LEU A 60 1.95 6.65 -10.40
C LEU A 60 3.23 6.38 -11.22
N ASP A 61 3.07 6.34 -12.55
CA ASP A 61 4.17 6.13 -13.49
C ASP A 61 4.96 7.41 -13.78
N ASP A 62 6.25 7.24 -14.09
CA ASP A 62 7.09 8.31 -14.61
C ASP A 62 6.52 8.84 -15.94
N THR A 63 6.54 10.16 -16.12
CA THR A 63 6.22 10.84 -17.39
C THR A 63 7.31 11.88 -17.69
N PRO A 64 7.37 12.49 -18.88
CA PRO A 64 8.38 13.51 -19.19
C PRO A 64 8.44 14.69 -18.20
N THR A 65 7.35 14.95 -17.47
CA THR A 65 7.22 16.08 -16.52
C THR A 65 6.94 15.63 -15.09
N PHE A 66 6.98 14.33 -14.80
CA PHE A 66 6.63 13.79 -13.48
C PHE A 66 7.49 12.57 -13.18
N THR A 67 8.10 12.55 -11.99
CA THR A 67 8.87 11.40 -11.51
C THR A 67 8.07 10.69 -10.43
N GLY A 68 7.72 9.44 -10.70
CA GLY A 68 7.07 8.52 -9.78
C GLY A 68 8.04 7.88 -8.79
N GLU A 69 7.53 6.88 -8.07
CA GLU A 69 8.29 6.12 -7.05
C GLU A 69 8.76 4.76 -7.56
N LYS A 70 8.32 4.28 -8.73
CA LYS A 70 8.62 2.90 -9.17
C LYS A 70 10.11 2.67 -9.45
N THR A 71 10.84 3.74 -9.81
CA THR A 71 12.24 3.66 -10.24
C THR A 71 13.25 3.86 -9.09
N THR A 72 12.84 3.99 -7.82
CA THR A 72 13.82 4.06 -6.71
C THR A 72 14.49 2.68 -6.52
N PRO A 73 15.77 2.62 -6.08
CA PRO A 73 16.42 1.38 -5.65
C PRO A 73 15.62 0.54 -4.65
N ARG A 74 14.76 1.17 -3.83
CA ARG A 74 13.88 0.48 -2.86
C ARG A 74 12.67 -0.18 -3.51
N ASN A 75 12.16 0.39 -4.61
CA ASN A 75 10.95 -0.10 -5.28
C ASN A 75 11.21 -0.85 -6.59
N VAL A 76 12.44 -0.86 -7.11
CA VAL A 76 12.75 -1.42 -8.44
C VAL A 76 12.40 -2.91 -8.59
N ASN A 77 12.27 -3.65 -7.49
CA ASN A 77 11.92 -5.08 -7.49
C ASN A 77 10.43 -5.35 -7.20
N ILE A 78 9.61 -4.31 -7.02
CA ILE A 78 8.18 -4.42 -6.76
C ILE A 78 7.47 -5.02 -7.98
N ARG A 79 6.50 -5.89 -7.72
CA ARG A 79 5.72 -6.59 -8.76
C ARG A 79 4.22 -6.52 -8.46
N GLY A 80 3.42 -6.82 -9.49
CA GLY A 80 1.98 -6.95 -9.36
C GLY A 80 1.20 -5.66 -9.63
N PHE A 81 1.81 -4.64 -10.21
CA PHE A 81 1.12 -3.45 -10.72
C PHE A 81 0.00 -3.83 -11.70
N ASP A 82 0.26 -4.79 -12.59
CA ASP A 82 -0.72 -5.34 -13.53
C ASP A 82 -1.95 -5.94 -12.85
N VAL A 83 -1.77 -6.60 -11.71
CA VAL A 83 -2.89 -7.14 -10.92
C VAL A 83 -3.73 -6.01 -10.31
N ILE A 84 -3.09 -4.91 -9.89
CA ILE A 84 -3.79 -3.73 -9.38
C ILE A 84 -4.58 -3.05 -10.51
N ASP A 85 -4.01 -2.96 -11.70
CA ASP A 85 -4.68 -2.40 -12.88
C ASP A 85 -5.88 -3.25 -13.31
N ASP A 86 -5.75 -4.58 -13.29
CA ASP A 86 -6.86 -5.50 -13.56
C ASP A 86 -7.99 -5.34 -12.52
N ILE A 87 -7.64 -5.25 -11.24
CA ILE A 87 -8.62 -4.99 -10.17
C ILE A 87 -9.30 -3.64 -10.39
N LYS A 88 -8.52 -2.58 -10.61
CA LYS A 88 -9.04 -1.24 -10.80
C LYS A 88 -9.98 -1.19 -12.00
N THR A 89 -9.58 -1.77 -13.12
CA THR A 89 -10.41 -1.89 -14.33
C THR A 89 -11.74 -2.58 -14.03
N ALA A 90 -11.71 -3.72 -13.36
CA ALA A 90 -12.92 -4.46 -13.03
C ALA A 90 -13.83 -3.71 -12.05
N VAL A 91 -13.24 -3.03 -11.07
CA VAL A 91 -13.97 -2.23 -10.08
C VAL A 91 -14.60 -0.99 -10.74
N GLU A 92 -13.89 -0.31 -11.64
CA GLU A 92 -14.43 0.84 -12.38
C GLU A 92 -15.59 0.45 -13.31
N MET A 93 -15.60 -0.78 -13.85
CA MET A 93 -16.75 -1.29 -14.60
C MET A 93 -17.98 -1.54 -13.72
N GLU A 94 -17.80 -1.91 -12.45
CA GLU A 94 -18.90 -2.17 -11.52
C GLU A 94 -19.38 -0.90 -10.79
N CYS A 95 -18.46 -0.03 -10.37
CA CYS A 95 -18.74 1.17 -9.59
C CYS A 95 -17.77 2.32 -9.98
N PRO A 96 -18.07 3.03 -11.09
CA PRO A 96 -17.19 4.05 -11.66
C PRO A 96 -16.88 5.20 -10.68
N GLY A 97 -15.59 5.52 -10.52
CA GLY A 97 -15.10 6.66 -9.75
C GLY A 97 -15.30 6.54 -8.23
N ILE A 98 -15.62 5.36 -7.71
CA ILE A 98 -15.95 5.18 -6.30
C ILE A 98 -14.75 4.72 -5.45
N VAL A 99 -14.02 3.70 -5.90
CA VAL A 99 -13.02 3.01 -5.06
C VAL A 99 -11.63 3.50 -5.40
N SER A 100 -10.89 3.96 -4.39
CA SER A 100 -9.52 4.46 -4.60
C SER A 100 -8.52 3.33 -4.87
N CYS A 101 -7.46 3.64 -5.59
CA CYS A 101 -6.33 2.72 -5.77
C CYS A 101 -5.62 2.44 -4.43
N ALA A 102 -5.56 3.43 -3.53
CA ALA A 102 -5.06 3.28 -2.17
C ALA A 102 -5.81 2.19 -1.38
N ASP A 103 -7.14 2.14 -1.48
CA ASP A 103 -7.92 1.08 -0.86
C ASP A 103 -7.85 -0.25 -1.61
N ILE A 104 -7.68 -0.24 -2.93
CA ILE A 104 -7.42 -1.48 -3.68
C ILE A 104 -6.15 -2.16 -3.19
N LEU A 105 -5.06 -1.42 -2.92
CA LEU A 105 -3.84 -1.97 -2.32
C LEU A 105 -4.12 -2.63 -0.96
N ALA A 106 -4.86 -1.93 -0.10
CA ALA A 106 -5.23 -2.43 1.23
C ALA A 106 -6.11 -3.70 1.14
N ILE A 107 -7.08 -3.71 0.22
CA ILE A 107 -7.97 -4.85 -0.06
C ILE A 107 -7.17 -6.03 -0.60
N ALA A 108 -6.35 -5.82 -1.63
CA ALA A 108 -5.59 -6.87 -2.26
C ALA A 108 -4.64 -7.57 -1.28
N SER A 109 -4.09 -6.82 -0.32
CA SER A 109 -3.24 -7.37 0.75
C SER A 109 -3.99 -8.26 1.72
N GLN A 110 -5.11 -7.76 2.25
CA GLN A 110 -5.93 -8.53 3.17
C GLN A 110 -6.49 -9.80 2.48
N VAL A 111 -6.92 -9.68 1.23
CA VAL A 111 -7.37 -10.81 0.42
C VAL A 111 -6.24 -11.81 0.18
N SER A 112 -5.03 -11.36 -0.14
CA SER A 112 -3.86 -12.23 -0.33
C SER A 112 -3.55 -13.04 0.93
N VAL A 113 -3.46 -12.37 2.09
CA VAL A 113 -3.17 -13.06 3.37
C VAL A 113 -4.27 -14.05 3.69
N ARG A 114 -5.55 -13.67 3.54
CA ARG A 114 -6.68 -14.56 3.78
C ARG A 114 -6.65 -15.79 2.88
N LYS A 115 -6.41 -15.62 1.58
CA LYS A 115 -6.37 -16.75 0.64
C LYS A 115 -5.15 -17.66 0.87
N LEU A 116 -4.06 -17.12 1.41
CA LEU A 116 -2.89 -17.88 1.87
C LEU A 116 -3.02 -18.44 3.30
N ARG A 117 -4.26 -18.48 3.83
CA ARG A 117 -4.59 -19.03 5.16
C ARG A 117 -3.97 -18.28 6.34
N GLY A 118 -3.60 -17.02 6.15
CA GLY A 118 -3.19 -16.15 7.24
C GLY A 118 -4.37 -15.62 8.06
N PRO A 119 -4.09 -14.77 9.06
CA PRO A 119 -5.11 -14.22 9.94
C PRO A 119 -6.09 -13.32 9.16
N ILE A 120 -7.30 -13.19 9.70
CA ILE A 120 -8.31 -12.27 9.19
C ILE A 120 -8.39 -11.07 10.14
N TRP A 121 -8.40 -9.87 9.58
CA TRP A 121 -8.61 -8.63 10.31
C TRP A 121 -9.61 -7.73 9.60
N HIS A 122 -10.22 -6.82 10.35
CA HIS A 122 -11.11 -5.80 9.79
C HIS A 122 -10.28 -4.79 8.99
N LEU A 123 -10.60 -4.68 7.70
CA LEU A 123 -9.94 -3.73 6.82
C LEU A 123 -10.62 -2.37 6.95
N MET A 124 -9.87 -1.35 7.33
CA MET A 124 -10.36 0.03 7.38
C MET A 124 -10.18 0.66 5.99
N LEU A 125 -11.25 1.22 5.43
CA LEU A 125 -11.34 1.75 4.06
C LEU A 125 -11.80 3.21 4.08
N GLY A 126 -11.64 3.91 2.96
CA GLY A 126 -11.90 5.34 2.78
C GLY A 126 -10.64 6.16 2.48
N ARG A 127 -9.56 5.52 2.04
CA ARG A 127 -8.33 6.23 1.63
C ARG A 127 -8.55 6.92 0.30
N LEU A 128 -7.85 8.01 0.06
CA LEU A 128 -7.88 8.74 -1.22
C LEU A 128 -6.54 8.59 -1.93
N ASP A 129 -6.58 8.67 -3.26
CA ASP A 129 -5.39 8.57 -4.09
C ASP A 129 -4.58 9.88 -4.06
N ALA A 130 -3.28 9.74 -3.84
CA ALA A 130 -2.31 10.80 -3.96
C ALA A 130 -2.24 11.29 -5.40
N ARG A 131 -1.98 12.60 -5.56
CA ARG A 131 -1.78 13.25 -6.87
C ARG A 131 -0.32 13.53 -7.18
N THR A 132 0.55 13.14 -6.27
CA THR A 132 2.00 13.34 -6.33
C THR A 132 2.67 12.08 -5.81
N ALA A 133 3.87 11.81 -6.30
CA ALA A 133 4.75 10.79 -5.77
C ALA A 133 6.01 11.46 -5.23
N ASN A 134 6.69 10.81 -4.27
CA ASN A 134 7.90 11.35 -3.69
C ASN A 134 9.00 10.30 -3.65
N LYS A 135 9.80 10.27 -4.71
CA LYS A 135 10.92 9.33 -4.88
C LYS A 135 11.94 9.43 -3.74
N ASP A 136 12.32 10.65 -3.35
CA ASP A 136 13.32 10.87 -2.30
C ASP A 136 12.81 10.40 -0.94
N LEU A 137 11.53 10.64 -0.66
CA LEU A 137 10.89 10.16 0.56
C LEU A 137 10.79 8.63 0.57
N ALA A 138 10.48 8.00 -0.57
CA ALA A 138 10.48 6.55 -0.68
C ALA A 138 11.90 5.98 -0.44
N ASP A 139 12.94 6.60 -1.00
CA ASP A 139 14.33 6.19 -0.77
C ASP A 139 14.77 6.35 0.69
N ALA A 140 14.31 7.41 1.38
CA ALA A 140 14.63 7.69 2.77
C ALA A 140 13.85 6.82 3.77
N ASN A 141 12.56 6.58 3.51
CA ASN A 141 11.67 5.96 4.48
C ASN A 141 11.53 4.45 4.31
N LEU A 142 11.83 3.88 3.14
CA LEU A 142 11.76 2.43 2.97
C LEU A 142 13.02 1.74 3.54
N PRO A 143 12.85 0.74 4.42
CA PRO A 143 13.99 0.07 5.05
C PRO A 143 14.84 -0.67 4.00
N SER A 144 16.16 -0.51 4.09
CA SER A 144 17.10 -1.33 3.30
C SER A 144 17.13 -2.76 3.85
N PHE A 145 17.31 -3.75 2.96
CA PHE A 145 17.57 -5.14 3.34
C PHE A 145 18.86 -5.32 4.17
N SER A 146 19.75 -4.33 4.16
CA SER A 146 21.02 -4.31 4.91
C SER A 146 20.94 -3.60 6.27
N LEU A 147 19.78 -3.07 6.68
CA LEU A 147 19.64 -2.44 7.98
C LEU A 147 19.80 -3.47 9.11
N ASN A 148 20.54 -3.08 10.16
CA ASN A 148 20.59 -3.83 11.41
C ASN A 148 19.33 -3.54 12.26
N LEU A 149 19.18 -4.25 13.39
CA LEU A 149 18.02 -4.09 14.27
C LEU A 149 17.83 -2.66 14.77
N GLY A 150 18.91 -1.94 15.10
CA GLY A 150 18.83 -0.54 15.53
C GLY A 150 18.25 0.36 14.44
N GLY A 151 18.75 0.24 13.21
CA GLY A 151 18.24 0.99 12.05
C GLY A 151 16.79 0.64 11.72
N LEU A 152 16.40 -0.63 11.80
CA LEU A 152 15.01 -1.06 11.60
C LEU A 152 14.07 -0.47 12.66
N LYS A 153 14.47 -0.45 13.94
CA LYS A 153 13.69 0.17 15.01
C LYS A 153 13.45 1.65 14.77
N THR A 154 14.50 2.40 14.42
CA THR A 154 14.38 3.83 14.08
C THR A 154 13.47 4.04 12.86
N ASN A 155 13.65 3.25 11.80
CA ASN A 155 12.85 3.37 10.58
C ASN A 155 11.34 3.14 10.85
N PHE A 156 10.98 2.12 11.62
CA PHE A 156 9.59 1.85 12.00
C PHE A 156 9.02 2.94 12.92
N GLN A 157 9.81 3.43 13.87
CA GLN A 157 9.40 4.52 14.77
C GLN A 157 9.11 5.82 14.02
N ASN A 158 9.82 6.11 12.93
CA ASN A 158 9.59 7.31 12.11
C ASN A 158 8.20 7.35 11.47
N VAL A 159 7.54 6.19 11.34
CA VAL A 159 6.15 6.07 10.84
C VAL A 159 5.17 5.65 11.94
N GLY A 160 5.56 5.80 13.22
CA GLY A 160 4.71 5.55 14.37
C GLY A 160 4.53 4.07 14.72
N LEU A 161 5.36 3.17 14.18
CA LEU A 161 5.30 1.74 14.46
C LEU A 161 6.30 1.34 15.56
N SER A 162 5.84 0.49 16.46
CA SER A 162 6.63 0.00 17.59
C SER A 162 7.57 -1.15 17.19
N GLU A 163 8.48 -1.52 18.10
CA GLU A 163 9.31 -2.72 17.92
C GLU A 163 8.48 -4.00 17.82
N LYS A 164 7.33 -4.05 18.49
CA LYS A 164 6.38 -5.17 18.34
C LYS A 164 5.82 -5.23 16.93
N ASP A 165 5.51 -4.07 16.33
CA ASP A 165 5.01 -3.98 14.95
C ASP A 165 6.11 -4.37 13.96
N LEU A 166 7.36 -3.98 14.20
CA LEU A 166 8.52 -4.44 13.42
C LEU A 166 8.61 -5.96 13.37
N VAL A 167 8.56 -6.63 14.52
CA VAL A 167 8.63 -8.09 14.59
C VAL A 167 7.41 -8.73 13.91
N ALA A 168 6.21 -8.23 14.18
CA ALA A 168 4.98 -8.77 13.59
C ALA A 168 4.94 -8.61 12.05
N LEU A 169 5.26 -7.42 11.53
CA LEU A 169 5.24 -7.11 10.10
C LEU A 169 6.38 -7.79 9.33
N SER A 170 7.52 -8.04 9.98
CA SER A 170 8.59 -8.87 9.41
C SER A 170 8.13 -10.31 9.11
N GLY A 171 7.07 -10.79 9.78
CA GLY A 171 6.40 -12.05 9.47
C GLY A 171 5.86 -12.14 8.04
N GLY A 172 5.68 -11.01 7.34
CA GLY A 172 5.35 -10.98 5.92
C GLY A 172 6.39 -11.68 5.02
N HIS A 173 7.61 -11.90 5.50
CA HIS A 173 8.66 -12.66 4.82
C HIS A 173 8.46 -14.19 4.85
N THR A 174 7.37 -14.68 5.45
CA THR A 174 6.96 -16.10 5.39
C THR A 174 6.53 -16.55 3.98
N ILE A 175 6.18 -15.59 3.11
CA ILE A 175 5.80 -15.82 1.72
C ILE A 175 6.60 -14.90 0.78
N GLY A 176 6.56 -15.20 -0.52
CA GLY A 176 7.23 -14.42 -1.55
C GLY A 176 8.62 -14.95 -1.88
N GLN A 177 9.42 -14.12 -2.55
CA GLN A 177 10.74 -14.46 -3.05
C GLN A 177 11.64 -13.22 -2.97
N ALA A 178 12.95 -13.45 -2.84
CA ALA A 178 13.97 -12.41 -2.87
C ALA A 178 14.96 -12.68 -4.00
N VAL A 179 15.56 -11.62 -4.56
CA VAL A 179 16.59 -11.72 -5.60
C VAL A 179 17.98 -11.81 -4.96
N CYS A 180 18.91 -12.51 -5.62
CA CYS A 180 20.24 -12.79 -5.05
C CYS A 180 20.96 -11.53 -4.54
N THR A 181 20.84 -10.42 -5.25
CA THR A 181 21.49 -9.14 -4.89
C THR A 181 21.11 -8.62 -3.51
N THR A 182 19.94 -8.97 -2.96
CA THR A 182 19.52 -8.49 -1.63
C THR A 182 20.12 -9.29 -0.47
N PHE A 183 20.70 -10.46 -0.72
CA PHE A 183 21.27 -11.31 0.34
C PHE A 183 22.64 -11.90 -0.01
N ARG A 184 23.20 -11.59 -1.19
CA ARG A 184 24.46 -12.15 -1.68
C ARG A 184 25.60 -11.97 -0.66
N THR A 185 25.80 -10.76 -0.15
CA THR A 185 26.86 -10.51 0.85
C THR A 185 26.72 -11.47 2.03
N ARG A 186 25.52 -11.57 2.59
CA ARG A 186 25.23 -12.40 3.77
C ARG A 186 25.56 -13.87 3.59
N ILE A 187 25.27 -14.47 2.43
CA ILE A 187 25.57 -15.90 2.19
C ILE A 187 27.06 -16.18 1.97
N TYR A 188 27.90 -15.17 1.71
CA TYR A 188 29.35 -15.35 1.55
C TYR A 188 30.15 -14.88 2.78
N THR A 189 29.68 -13.87 3.51
CA THR A 189 30.49 -13.19 4.53
C THR A 189 30.02 -13.37 5.97
N ASP A 190 28.74 -13.64 6.19
CA ASP A 190 28.19 -13.60 7.54
C ASP A 190 28.41 -14.94 8.26
N THR A 191 28.70 -14.85 9.55
CA THR A 191 28.87 -16.03 10.42
C THR A 191 27.58 -16.43 11.15
N ASN A 192 26.53 -15.58 11.09
CA ASN A 192 25.24 -15.81 11.74
C ASN A 192 24.20 -16.46 10.81
N ILE A 193 24.65 -17.35 9.93
CA ILE A 193 23.82 -18.08 8.98
C ILE A 193 24.13 -19.57 9.06
N ASP A 194 23.10 -20.40 8.91
CA ASP A 194 23.30 -21.85 8.81
C ASP A 194 24.19 -22.16 7.59
N PRO A 195 25.32 -22.86 7.75
CA PRO A 195 26.29 -23.05 6.68
C PRO A 195 25.73 -23.93 5.55
N ILE A 196 24.84 -24.88 5.85
CA ILE A 196 24.19 -25.72 4.83
C ILE A 196 23.22 -24.87 4.00
N PHE A 197 22.47 -23.98 4.63
CA PHE A 197 21.60 -23.03 3.93
C PHE A 197 22.39 -22.07 3.06
N ALA A 198 23.50 -21.51 3.55
CA ALA A 198 24.37 -20.64 2.78
C ALA A 198 24.93 -21.34 1.54
N ALA A 199 25.49 -22.55 1.69
CA ALA A 199 26.05 -23.33 0.59
C ALA A 199 25.03 -23.67 -0.50
N LYS A 200 23.74 -23.83 -0.16
CA LYS A 200 22.66 -24.07 -1.13
C LYS A 200 22.28 -22.83 -1.96
N ARG A 201 22.77 -21.63 -1.61
CA ARG A 201 22.36 -20.35 -2.20
C ARG A 201 23.52 -19.55 -2.83
N GLN A 202 24.75 -20.01 -2.66
CA GLN A 202 25.98 -19.49 -3.31
C GLN A 202 26.06 -19.92 -4.76
#